data_AF-A0A7J3C6P2-F1
#
_entry.id   AF-A0A7J3C6P2-F1
#
_cell.length_a   1.000
_cell.length_b   1.000
_cell.length_c   1.000
_cell.angle_alpha   90.00
_cell.angle_beta   90.00
_cell.angle_gamma   90.00
#
_symmetry.space_group_name_H-M   'P 1'
#
loop_
_entity.id
_entity.type
_entity.pdbx_description
1 polymer ?
#
loop_
_entity_poly.entity_id
_entity_poly.type
_entity_poly.pdbx_seq_one_letter_code
_entity_poly.pdbx_strand_id
1 'polypeptide(L)'
;MVYNDEVWMMIREMKEKGMSVTAIAEHLGIDRKTVRKYMNSDKVPKPSHSKRKSKLDPVRPIIKVLIDKYDLSASLSSCNPGHSDVMDSWLSL
;
A
#
# COMPACT_ATOMS: atom_id res chain seq x y z
N MET A 1 11.11 8.86 -8.06
CA MET A 1 10.53 10.20 -8.28
C MET A 1 10.69 11.03 -7.01
N VAL A 2 11.76 11.82 -6.94
CA VAL A 2 11.96 12.85 -5.91
C VAL A 2 12.06 14.16 -6.68
N TYR A 3 10.92 14.79 -6.97
CA TYR A 3 10.83 16.03 -7.76
C TYR A 3 9.98 17.10 -7.05
N ASN A 4 9.44 16.80 -5.87
CA ASN A 4 8.51 17.72 -5.19
C ASN A 4 9.23 18.94 -4.59
N ASP A 5 10.47 18.77 -4.15
CA ASP A 5 11.25 19.80 -3.46
C ASP A 5 11.72 20.90 -4.43
N GLU A 6 12.28 20.52 -5.58
CA GLU A 6 12.70 21.45 -6.64
C GLU A 6 11.52 22.25 -7.21
N VAL A 7 10.42 21.56 -7.53
CA VAL A 7 9.18 22.18 -8.00
C VAL A 7 8.61 23.15 -6.97
N TRP A 8 8.68 22.82 -5.68
CA TRP A 8 8.22 23.70 -4.61
C TRP A 8 9.02 25.00 -4.53
N MET A 9 10.35 24.92 -4.67
CA MET A 9 11.21 26.11 -4.72
C MET A 9 10.94 26.95 -5.98
N MET A 10 10.81 26.33 -7.15
CA MET A 10 10.49 27.04 -8.40
C MET A 10 9.15 27.78 -8.31
N ILE A 11 8.11 27.16 -7.73
CA ILE A 11 6.80 27.82 -7.56
C ILE A 11 6.91 29.07 -6.66
N ARG A 12 7.69 29.00 -5.57
CA ARG A 12 7.94 30.14 -4.67
C ARG A 12 8.65 31.28 -5.40
N GLU A 13 9.75 30.97 -6.10
CA GLU A 13 10.52 31.96 -6.86
C GLU A 13 9.65 32.64 -7.94
N MET A 14 8.86 31.85 -8.68
CA MET A 14 7.97 32.41 -9.70
C MET A 14 6.86 33.28 -9.09
N LYS A 15 6.40 32.93 -7.88
CA LYS A 15 5.40 33.72 -7.17
C LYS A 15 5.97 35.04 -6.66
N GLU A 16 7.22 35.05 -6.19
CA GLU A 16 7.95 36.27 -5.80
C GLU A 16 8.16 37.20 -7.00
N LYS A 17 8.36 36.66 -8.19
CA LYS A 17 8.38 37.40 -9.47
C LYS A 17 7.01 37.95 -9.89
N GLY A 18 5.96 37.71 -9.11
CA GLY A 18 4.62 38.24 -9.36
C GLY A 18 3.76 37.43 -10.34
N MET A 19 4.19 36.22 -10.73
CA MET A 19 3.41 35.40 -11.65
C MET A 19 2.08 34.94 -11.04
N SER A 20 1.08 34.77 -11.92
CA SER A 20 -0.22 34.21 -11.56
C SER A 20 -0.13 32.68 -11.44
N VAL A 21 -1.07 32.09 -10.69
CA VAL A 21 -1.12 30.64 -10.48
C VAL A 21 -1.29 29.87 -11.79
N THR A 22 -2.06 30.41 -12.73
CA THR A 22 -2.28 29.81 -14.04
C THR A 22 -1.02 29.85 -14.89
N ALA A 23 -0.30 30.98 -14.90
CA ALA A 23 0.96 31.10 -15.63
C ALA A 23 2.03 30.12 -15.08
N ILE A 24 2.12 29.98 -13.75
CA ILE A 24 3.03 29.02 -13.12
C ILE A 24 2.66 27.57 -13.49
N ALA A 25 1.37 27.24 -13.49
CA ALA A 25 0.87 25.92 -13.86
C ALA A 25 1.19 25.57 -15.32
N GLU A 26 1.00 26.51 -16.24
CA GLU A 26 1.31 26.34 -17.67
C GLU A 26 2.81 26.22 -17.91
N HIS A 27 3.62 27.08 -17.26
CA HIS A 27 5.08 27.07 -17.42
C HIS A 27 5.72 25.77 -16.88
N LEU A 28 5.23 25.24 -15.76
CA LEU A 28 5.78 24.01 -15.17
C LEU A 28 5.09 22.74 -15.67
N GLY A 29 3.96 22.85 -16.38
CA GLY A 29 3.15 21.71 -16.82
C GLY A 29 2.48 20.96 -15.66
N ILE A 30 2.12 21.66 -14.57
CA ILE A 30 1.58 21.07 -13.35
C ILE A 30 0.15 21.56 -13.11
N ASP A 31 -0.70 20.71 -12.54
CA ASP A 31 -2.06 21.12 -12.19
C ASP A 31 -2.09 22.32 -11.22
N ARG A 32 -2.95 23.29 -11.53
CA ARG A 32 -3.16 24.51 -10.73
C ARG A 32 -3.48 24.26 -9.25
N LYS A 33 -4.10 23.12 -8.89
CA LYS A 33 -4.37 22.77 -7.48
C LYS A 33 -3.09 22.40 -6.76
N THR A 34 -2.14 21.76 -7.44
CA THR A 34 -0.80 21.47 -6.89
C THR A 34 -0.05 22.78 -6.65
N VAL A 35 -0.09 23.73 -7.58
CA VAL A 35 0.51 25.06 -7.40
C VAL A 35 -0.08 25.76 -6.18
N ARG A 36 -1.43 25.79 -6.04
CA ARG A 36 -2.10 26.35 -4.85
C ARG A 36 -1.69 25.67 -3.56
N LYS A 37 -1.66 24.32 -3.54
CA LYS A 37 -1.22 23.55 -2.38
C LYS A 37 0.21 23.90 -1.97
N TYR A 38 1.10 24.05 -2.95
CA TYR A 38 2.52 24.28 -2.74
C TYR A 38 2.78 25.70 -2.23
N MET A 39 2.06 26.71 -2.75
CA MET A 39 2.12 28.09 -2.23
C MET A 39 1.61 28.21 -0.80
N ASN A 40 0.55 27.48 -0.44
CA ASN A 40 -0.05 27.53 0.90
C ASN A 40 0.73 26.71 1.95
N SER A 41 1.80 26.02 1.55
CA SER A 41 2.59 25.19 2.45
C SER A 41 3.90 25.89 2.80
N ASP A 42 4.23 25.97 4.09
CA ASP A 42 5.52 26.50 4.57
C ASP A 42 6.68 25.53 4.39
N LYS A 43 6.36 24.25 4.19
CA LYS A 43 7.31 23.16 3.98
C LYS A 43 6.95 22.41 2.72
N VAL A 44 7.93 21.73 2.14
CA VAL A 44 7.69 20.88 0.97
C VAL A 44 6.59 19.86 1.28
N PRO A 45 5.49 19.83 0.50
CA PRO A 45 4.40 18.91 0.73
C PRO A 45 4.84 17.45 0.49
N LYS A 46 4.87 16.67 1.57
CA LYS A 46 5.13 15.22 1.48
C LYS A 46 3.81 14.46 1.26
N PRO A 47 3.80 13.43 0.40
CA PRO A 47 2.65 12.54 0.31
C PRO A 47 2.43 11.89 1.67
N SER A 48 1.24 12.10 2.24
CA SER A 48 0.86 11.44 3.49
C SER A 48 0.14 10.15 3.14
N HIS A 49 0.73 9.02 3.54
CA HIS A 49 0.01 7.76 3.54
C HIS A 49 -0.82 7.68 4.82
N SER A 50 -2.14 7.57 4.66
CA SER A 50 -3.01 7.23 5.78
C SER A 50 -2.56 5.89 6.37
N LYS A 51 -2.31 5.86 7.69
CA LYS A 51 -2.01 4.63 8.44
C LYS A 51 -3.29 3.78 8.56
N ARG A 52 -3.70 3.18 7.46
CA ARG A 52 -4.85 2.27 7.45
C ARG A 52 -4.44 0.96 8.10
N LYS A 53 -5.20 0.51 9.12
CA LYS A 53 -5.05 -0.83 9.69
C LYS A 53 -5.39 -1.86 8.62
N SER A 54 -4.68 -2.99 8.57
CA SER A 54 -5.01 -4.03 7.60
C SER A 54 -6.33 -4.69 8.00
N LYS A 55 -7.20 -4.93 7.02
CA LYS A 55 -8.44 -5.72 7.20
C LYS A 55 -8.15 -7.14 7.66
N LEU A 56 -6.94 -7.64 7.39
CA LEU A 56 -6.51 -8.98 7.76
C LEU A 56 -6.16 -9.07 9.24
N ASP A 57 -5.65 -7.99 9.86
CA ASP A 57 -5.09 -8.02 11.22
C ASP A 57 -6.05 -8.60 12.27
N PRO A 58 -7.36 -8.28 12.26
CA PRO A 58 -8.32 -8.89 13.19
C PRO A 58 -8.56 -10.38 12.95
N VAL A 59 -8.37 -10.86 11.72
CA VAL A 59 -8.73 -12.22 11.27
C VAL A 59 -7.52 -13.17 11.29
N ARG A 60 -6.28 -12.64 11.32
CA ARG A 60 -5.04 -13.42 11.46
C ARG A 60 -5.08 -14.51 12.53
N PRO A 61 -5.56 -14.30 13.77
CA PRO A 61 -5.57 -15.35 14.78
C PRO A 61 -6.49 -16.52 14.38
N ILE A 62 -7.64 -16.23 13.77
CA ILE A 62 -8.60 -17.24 13.30
C ILE A 62 -7.97 -18.05 12.17
N ILE A 63 -7.31 -17.38 11.22
CA ILE A 63 -6.66 -18.05 10.09
C ILE A 63 -5.58 -19.02 10.58
N LYS A 64 -4.77 -18.64 11.59
CA LYS A 64 -3.76 -19.54 12.17
C LYS A 64 -4.38 -20.80 12.75
N VAL A 65 -5.42 -20.67 13.57
CA VAL A 65 -6.15 -21.82 14.15
C VAL A 65 -6.70 -22.73 13.06
N LEU A 66 -7.23 -22.16 11.97
CA LEU A 66 -7.74 -22.94 10.85
C LEU A 66 -6.62 -23.66 10.07
N ILE A 67 -5.47 -23.01 9.88
CA ILE A 67 -4.30 -23.63 9.25
C ILE A 67 -3.82 -24.82 10.08
N ASP A 68 -3.68 -24.66 11.39
CA ASP A 68 -3.22 -25.71 12.30
C ASP A 68 -4.23 -26.87 12.38
N LYS A 69 -5.54 -26.55 12.41
CA LYS A 69 -6.61 -27.55 12.53
C LYS A 69 -6.75 -28.46 11.32
N TYR A 70 -6.53 -27.92 10.13
CA TYR A 70 -6.80 -28.62 8.87
C TYR A 70 -5.53 -28.89 8.05
N ASP A 71 -4.35 -28.70 8.65
CA ASP A 71 -3.03 -28.76 8.01
C ASP A 71 -3.02 -28.11 6.62
N LEU A 72 -3.60 -26.90 6.52
CA LEU A 72 -3.80 -26.19 5.25
C LEU A 72 -2.53 -25.47 4.78
N SER A 73 -1.38 -25.79 5.38
CA SER A 73 -0.12 -25.17 4.99
C SER A 73 0.34 -25.78 3.67
N ALA A 74 0.40 -24.95 2.62
CA ALA A 74 0.85 -25.38 1.29
C ALA A 74 2.30 -25.92 1.26
N SER A 75 3.05 -25.77 2.36
CA SER A 75 4.39 -26.31 2.55
C SER A 75 4.44 -27.73 3.11
N LEU A 76 3.35 -28.26 3.70
CA LEU A 76 3.31 -29.65 4.21
C LEU A 76 2.75 -30.67 3.20
N SER A 77 2.36 -30.23 2.00
CA SER A 77 1.92 -31.14 0.91
C SER A 77 3.09 -31.83 0.19
N SER A 78 4.14 -32.19 0.92
CA SER A 78 5.08 -33.24 0.52
C SER A 78 5.25 -34.21 1.69
N CYS A 79 4.51 -35.31 1.63
CA CYS A 79 4.69 -36.53 2.41
C CYS A 79 4.36 -36.46 3.92
N ASN A 80 3.13 -36.79 4.28
CA ASN A 80 2.85 -37.50 5.55
C ASN A 80 2.23 -38.87 5.21
N PRO A 81 3.03 -39.96 5.17
CA PRO A 81 2.49 -41.32 5.14
C PRO A 81 2.13 -41.70 6.58
N GLY A 82 0.93 -41.31 7.02
CA GLY A 82 0.53 -41.45 8.42
C GLY A 82 -0.95 -41.67 8.65
N HIS A 83 -1.69 -42.19 7.66
CA HIS A 83 -3.08 -42.56 7.85
C HIS A 83 -3.39 -43.90 7.15
N SER A 84 -2.76 -44.97 7.65
CA SER A 84 -3.03 -46.35 7.24
C SER A 84 -4.23 -47.00 7.94
N ASP A 85 -4.90 -46.33 8.88
CA ASP A 85 -5.73 -47.08 9.84
C ASP A 85 -7.25 -46.95 9.65
N VAL A 86 -7.74 -46.49 8.49
CA VAL A 86 -9.20 -46.41 8.25
C VAL A 86 -9.65 -47.01 6.91
N MET A 87 -8.75 -47.65 6.14
CA MET A 87 -9.09 -48.20 4.82
C MET A 87 -9.13 -49.74 4.74
N ASP A 88 -8.94 -50.47 5.85
CA ASP A 88 -9.07 -51.93 5.88
C ASP A 88 -10.45 -52.45 6.35
N SER A 89 -11.46 -51.57 6.47
CA SER A 89 -12.83 -51.99 6.83
C SER A 89 -13.79 -52.08 5.64
N TRP A 90 -13.36 -51.76 4.42
CA TRP A 90 -14.22 -51.73 3.22
C TRP A 90 -13.90 -52.80 2.17
N LEU A 91 -12.95 -53.70 2.42
CA LEU A 91 -12.63 -54.85 1.55
C LEU A 91 -12.92 -56.20 2.24
N SER A 92 -14.08 -56.32 2.88
CA SER A 92 -14.58 -57.61 3.39
C SER A 92 -16.07 -57.83 3.12
N LEU A 93 -16.56 -57.34 1.97
CA LEU A 93 -17.78 -57.85 1.34
C LEU A 93 -17.50 -58.30 -0.09
#